data_AF-A0A2V6B7I4-F1
#
_entry.id   AF-A0A2V6B7I4-F1
#
_cell.length_a   1.000
_cell.length_b   1.000
_cell.length_c   1.000
_cell.angle_alpha   90.00
_cell.angle_beta   90.00
_cell.angle_gamma   90.00
#
_symmetry.space_group_name_H-M   'P 1'
#
loop_
_entity.id
_entity.type
_entity.pdbx_description
1 polymer ?
#
loop_
_entity_poly.entity_id
_entity_poly.type
_entity_poly.pdbx_seq_one_letter_code
_entity_poly.pdbx_strand_id
1 'polypeptide(L)' 'MNAQNTSAEPTPDLQLEIAHLLLIDVVGYSKLLVNEQIEVLQTLNQIVRATECFRAAEASDKLIRVPTGDGMALLFF' A
#
# COMPACT_ATOMS: atom_id res chain seq x y z
N MET A 1 -46.05 -22.61 -20.56
CA MET A 1 -45.12 -21.48 -20.73
C MET A 1 -45.48 -20.43 -19.71
N ASN A 2 -44.68 -20.24 -18.66
CA ASN A 2 -44.77 -19.08 -17.78
C ASN A 2 -43.34 -18.76 -17.33
N ALA A 3 -42.68 -17.89 -18.09
CA ALA A 3 -41.36 -17.37 -17.75
C ALA A 3 -41.54 -16.32 -16.65
N GLN A 4 -41.25 -16.69 -15.41
CA GLN A 4 -41.04 -15.72 -14.34
C GLN A 4 -39.72 -15.00 -14.63
N ASN A 5 -39.85 -13.78 -15.14
CA ASN A 5 -38.76 -12.84 -15.27
C ASN A 5 -38.39 -12.35 -13.86
N THR A 6 -37.51 -13.09 -13.17
CA THR A 6 -36.86 -12.60 -11.96
C THR A 6 -35.94 -11.47 -12.40
N SER A 7 -36.42 -10.23 -12.29
CA SER A 7 -35.58 -9.04 -12.39
C SER A 7 -34.47 -9.20 -11.35
N ALA A 8 -33.23 -9.40 -11.81
CA ALA A 8 -32.08 -9.34 -10.95
C ALA A 8 -32.05 -7.94 -10.33
N GLU A 9 -32.36 -7.84 -9.04
CA GLU A 9 -32.18 -6.61 -8.30
C GLU A 9 -30.70 -6.20 -8.45
N PRO A 10 -30.41 -4.93 -8.78
CA PRO A 10 -29.03 -4.48 -8.90
C PRO A 10 -28.37 -4.68 -7.54
N THR A 11 -27.27 -5.44 -7.52
CA THR A 11 -26.41 -5.57 -6.34
C THR A 11 -26.10 -4.17 -5.82
N PRO A 12 -26.18 -3.93 -4.50
CA PRO A 12 -25.99 -2.59 -3.94
C PRO A 12 -24.67 -2.03 -4.46
N ASP A 13 -24.70 -0.79 -4.96
CA ASP A 13 -23.53 -0.06 -5.43
C ASP A 13 -22.40 -0.23 -4.41
N LEU A 14 -21.34 -0.93 -4.82
CA LEU A 14 -20.12 -1.09 -4.03
C LEU A 14 -19.66 0.32 -3.64
N GLN A 15 -19.55 0.60 -2.34
CA GLN A 15 -19.01 1.87 -1.87
C GLN A 15 -17.60 2.00 -2.42
N LEU A 16 -17.40 2.99 -3.29
CA LEU A 16 -16.09 3.29 -3.86
C LEU A 16 -15.21 3.88 -2.76
N GLU A 17 -14.05 3.27 -2.55
CA GLU A 17 -13.04 3.74 -1.60
C GLU A 17 -11.83 4.27 -2.38
N ILE A 18 -11.30 5.43 -1.96
CA ILE A 18 -10.14 6.06 -2.59
C ILE A 18 -8.91 5.78 -1.73
N ALA A 19 -7.90 5.15 -2.31
CA ALA A 19 -6.59 4.99 -1.70
C ALA A 19 -5.58 5.99 -2.28
N HIS A 20 -4.75 6.56 -1.43
CA HIS A 20 -3.61 7.40 -1.81
C HIS A 20 -2.36 6.53 -1.85
N LEU A 21 -1.68 6.50 -3.00
CA LEU A 21 -0.47 5.73 -3.20
C LEU A 21 0.78 6.61 -3.06
N LEU A 22 1.67 6.23 -2.14
CA LEU A 22 3.02 6.77 -2.05
C LEU A 22 4.02 5.70 -2.47
N LEU A 23 4.83 6.01 -3.48
CA LEU A 23 5.93 5.19 -3.97
C LEU A 23 7.24 5.82 -3.53
N ILE A 24 8.12 5.03 -2.94
CA ILE A 24 9.45 5.45 -2.49
C ILE A 24 10.47 4.50 -3.08
N ASP A 25 11.53 5.05 -3.67
CA ASP A 25 12.61 4.29 -4.30
C ASP A 25 13.98 4.83 -3.88
N VAL A 26 14.95 3.92 -3.69
CA VAL A 26 16.33 4.25 -3.35
C VAL A 26 17.13 4.39 -4.64
N VAL A 27 17.40 5.63 -5.03
CA VAL A 27 18.19 5.90 -6.24
C VAL A 27 19.61 5.35 -6.10
N GLY A 28 20.02 4.53 -7.07
CA GLY A 28 21.36 3.94 -7.10
C GLY A 28 21.54 2.71 -6.22
N TYR A 29 20.44 2.15 -5.69
CA TYR A 29 20.43 0.93 -4.87
C TYR A 29 21.25 -0.22 -5.47
N SER A 30 21.13 -0.44 -6.79
CA SER A 30 21.84 -1.50 -7.50
C SER A 30 23.37 -1.35 -7.56
N LYS A 31 23.91 -0.17 -7.19
CA LYS A 31 25.35 0.07 -7.14
C LYS A 31 25.97 -0.26 -5.78
N LEU A 32 25.13 -0.46 -4.76
CA LEU A 32 25.54 -0.75 -3.40
C LEU A 32 25.89 -2.23 -3.23
N LEU A 33 26.80 -2.53 -2.31
CA LEU A 33 27.04 -3.89 -1.85
C LEU A 33 25.81 -4.43 -1.11
N VAL A 34 25.69 -5.76 -1.01
CA VAL A 34 24.50 -6.40 -0.40
C VAL A 34 24.29 -5.97 1.05
N ASN A 35 25.36 -5.77 1.84
CA ASN A 35 25.26 -5.27 3.20
C ASN A 35 24.75 -3.82 3.25
N GLU A 36 25.25 -2.96 2.36
CA GLU A 36 24.83 -1.56 2.25
C GLU A 36 23.35 -1.46 1.81
N GLN A 37 22.93 -2.32 0.88
CA GLN A 37 21.54 -2.46 0.47
C GLN A 37 20.61 -2.77 1.66
N ILE A 38 21.01 -3.73 2.50
CA ILE A 38 20.25 -4.09 3.72
C ILE A 38 20.19 -2.91 4.68
N GLU A 39 21.30 -2.24 4.94
CA GLU A 39 21.38 -1.09 5.86
C GLU A 39 20.52 0.08 5.39
N VAL A 40 20.54 0.39 4.09
CA VAL A 40 19.72 1.47 3.51
C VAL A 40 18.23 1.13 3.59
N LEU A 41 17.83 -0.10 3.27
CA LEU A 41 16.43 -0.51 3.42
C LEU A 41 15.97 -0.50 4.88
N GLN A 42 16.81 -0.92 5.82
CA GLN A 42 16.50 -0.84 7.25
C GLN A 42 16.30 0.61 7.69
N THR A 43 17.17 1.51 7.24
CA THR A 43 17.09 2.95 7.52
C THR A 43 15.82 3.55 6.92
N LEU A 44 15.50 3.25 5.66
CA LEU A 44 14.28 3.71 5.00
C LEU A 44 13.03 3.25 5.78
N ASN A 45 12.97 1.97 6.14
CA ASN A 45 11.87 1.43 6.93
C ASN A 45 11.75 2.12 8.29
N GLN A 46 12.85 2.40 8.98
CA GLN A 46 12.84 3.08 10.26
C GLN A 46 12.31 4.52 10.13
N ILE A 47 12.79 5.27 9.13
CA ILE A 47 12.35 6.64 8.86
C ILE A 47 10.85 6.67 8.59
N VAL A 48 10.38 5.83 7.67
CA VAL A 48 8.97 5.76 7.28
C VAL A 48 8.09 5.42 8.48
N ARG A 49 8.46 4.40 9.26
CA ARG A 49 7.69 3.96 10.44
C ARG A 49 7.68 4.98 11.58
N ALA A 50 8.70 5.83 11.68
CA ALA A 50 8.76 6.88 12.69
C ALA A 50 7.79 8.03 12.38
N THR A 51 7.35 8.19 11.13
CA THR A 51 6.45 9.29 10.74
C THR A 51 5.08 9.15 11.40
N GLU A 52 4.49 10.28 11.80
CA GLU A 52 3.17 10.29 12.44
C GLU A 52 2.07 9.77 11.52
N CYS A 53 2.08 10.17 10.24
CA CYS A 53 1.10 9.71 9.26
C CYS A 53 1.11 8.18 9.10
N PHE A 54 2.30 7.57 9.05
CA PHE A 54 2.41 6.11 8.98
C PHE A 54 1.84 5.46 10.23
N ARG A 55 2.24 5.91 11.43
CA ARG A 55 1.76 5.31 12.68
C ARG A 55 0.25 5.48 12.87
N ALA A 56 -0.29 6.64 12.50
CA ALA A 56 -1.72 6.92 12.57
C ALA A 56 -2.51 5.98 11.65
N ALA A 57 -2.09 5.85 10.39
CA ALA A 57 -2.74 4.98 9.42
C ALA A 57 -2.58 3.48 9.76
N GLU A 58 -1.42 3.08 10.30
CA GLU A 58 -1.20 1.72 10.80
C GLU A 58 -2.10 1.42 12.01
N ALA A 59 -2.24 2.35 12.95
CA ALA A 59 -3.10 2.17 14.13
C ALA A 59 -4.59 2.11 13.80
N SER A 60 -5.01 2.72 12.68
CA SER A 60 -6.40 2.72 12.21
C SER A 60 -6.69 1.66 11.14
N ASP A 61 -5.75 0.74 10.87
CA ASP A 61 -5.86 -0.29 9.82
C ASP A 61 -6.16 0.28 8.41
N LYS A 62 -5.69 1.50 8.15
CA LYS A 62 -5.87 2.26 6.89
C LYS A 62 -4.59 2.31 6.06
N LEU A 63 -3.70 1.35 6.25
CA LEU A 63 -2.39 1.31 5.62
C LEU A 63 -2.05 -0.08 5.08
N ILE A 64 -1.84 -0.17 3.77
CA ILE A 64 -1.22 -1.36 3.13
C ILE A 64 0.22 -1.03 2.73
N ARG A 65 1.12 -1.98 2.98
CA ARG A 65 2.55 -1.88 2.72
C ARG A 65 2.97 -2.96 1.74
N VAL A 66 3.63 -2.58 0.65
CA VAL A 66 4.13 -3.53 -0.35
C VAL A 66 5.61 -3.25 -0.61
N PRO A 67 6.52 -4.22 -0.35
CA PRO A 67 7.93 -4.06 -0.71
C PRO A 67 8.10 -4.14 -2.24
N THR A 68 8.91 -3.26 -2.81
CA THR A 68 9.19 -3.23 -4.26
C THR A 68 10.59 -3.72 -4.62
N GLY A 69 11.40 -4.06 -3.62
CA GLY A 69 12.81 -4.49 -3.77
C GLY A 69 13.75 -3.45 -3.17
N ASP A 70 13.96 -2.35 -3.89
CA ASP A 70 14.78 -1.19 -3.52
C ASP A 70 14.00 -0.09 -2.78
N GLY A 71 12.72 -0.32 -2.51
CA GLY A 71 11.86 0.67 -1.90
C GLY A 71 10.56 0.09 -1.38
N MET A 72 9.51 0.91 -1.40
CA MET A 72 8.19 0.54 -0.90
C MET A 72 7.05 1.33 -1.55
N ALA A 73 5.90 0.65 -1.64
CA ALA A 73 4.61 1.26 -1.90
C ALA A 73 3.78 1.26 -0.62
N LEU A 74 3.20 2.42 -0.30
CA LEU A 74 2.29 2.63 0.82
C LEU A 74 0.95 3.08 0.28
N LEU A 75 -0.12 2.38 0.63
CA LEU A 75 -1.49 2.74 0.25
C LEU A 75 -2.23 3.19 1.51
N PHE A 76 -2.77 4.41 1.48
CA PHE A 76 -3.50 5.03 2.58
C PHE A 76 -4.98 5.20 2.23
N PHE A 77 -5.88 4.77 3.12
CA PHE A 77 -7.34 4.81 2.95
C PHE A 77 -8.01 5.82 3.90
#